data_AF-B0XJV9-F1
#
_entry.id   AF-B0XJV9-F1
#
_cell.length_a   1.000
_cell.length_b   1.000
_cell.length_c   1.000
_cell.angle_alpha   90.00
_cell.angle_beta   90.00
_cell.angle_gamma   90.00
#
_symmetry.space_group_name_H-M   'P 1'
#
loop_
_entity.id
_entity.type
_entity.pdbx_description
1 polymer ?
#
loop_
_entity_poly.entity_id
_entity_poly.type
_entity_poly.pdbx_seq_one_letter_code
_entity_poly.pdbx_strand_id
1 'polypeptide(L)'
;MAYSGRILTIFTLVTCFASTVAVRYSLVNYIVATINHLAAAETAVPKVVFYDLSPRNPFHDGLLGRVIRDPRLDSSVSRIVISCGANMEQTGYLPAKPTLIVLQGDVFFCINRLAKHLRAFSSSTKVLVLVTSEEQAFFYKQLVLPLLFYIVVVMEERLFASNRFFSLNGIPITIIERPLHRCKLFTATLVRSTASLMNTTVLAVLHSCHRSSTFCYEMVMIDNSVDFDCTYYSMRSSQERNFETLATTMTSSEVVLIPSSPLSIIDLFFIPFDWKVWVVLSVLIGILEIIHLMYSSTFRNDPFLFIVCGFQKHDLNQTTRREKLILLALVVFMFFMTNAYSTKLIELLINRPSSHPIRTLQALVDSGIKIKSNTQVNSYLSKHHILGNSTVVSNESVFNMDMVHAHVVVRETAVGVLPMYYDHKHRMFRYNILDQTLNTVVYKFRLLKRSPLLEAFQLVCAALIEAGIKDYLTSLAYPSLQKLGIMHTEVDEMLHFADLTPAWMGLLGGLIIAGVAFGLELALFKIVKK
;
A
#
# COMPACT_ATOMS: atom_id res chain seq x y z
N MET A 1 60.22 -9.23 -2.19
CA MET A 1 60.50 -9.54 -0.78
C MET A 1 59.58 -10.70 -0.37
N ALA A 2 60.22 -11.84 -0.03
CA ALA A 2 59.76 -13.03 0.73
C ALA A 2 58.39 -13.65 0.34
N TYR A 3 58.23 -14.86 -0.20
CA TYR A 3 58.93 -16.16 -0.05
C TYR A 3 59.14 -16.59 1.41
N SER A 4 58.28 -17.50 1.90
CA SER A 4 58.56 -18.54 2.90
C SER A 4 57.26 -18.95 3.60
N GLY A 5 56.87 -20.23 3.48
CA GLY A 5 55.68 -20.75 4.19
C GLY A 5 55.09 -22.03 3.58
N ARG A 6 55.90 -22.85 2.92
CA ARG A 6 55.57 -24.23 2.54
C ARG A 6 56.79 -25.08 2.90
N ILE A 7 56.55 -26.26 3.45
CA ILE A 7 57.48 -27.24 4.05
C ILE A 7 57.46 -27.20 5.57
N LEU A 8 56.50 -27.93 6.18
CA LEU A 8 56.78 -28.85 7.29
C LEU A 8 55.55 -29.75 7.52
N THR A 9 55.44 -30.88 6.80
CA THR A 9 54.66 -32.06 7.23
C THR A 9 54.99 -33.26 6.33
N ILE A 10 56.23 -33.73 6.43
CA ILE A 10 56.58 -35.12 6.08
C ILE A 10 57.31 -35.66 7.31
N PHE A 11 56.56 -36.24 8.26
CA PHE A 11 57.01 -37.27 9.19
C PHE A 11 55.83 -37.68 10.06
N THR A 12 55.21 -38.83 9.75
CA THR A 12 54.47 -39.75 10.65
C THR A 12 53.64 -40.72 9.82
N LEU A 13 54.32 -41.54 9.04
CA LEU A 13 53.75 -42.72 8.41
C LEU A 13 54.30 -43.89 9.24
N VAL A 14 53.46 -44.47 10.11
CA VAL A 14 53.55 -45.86 10.68
C VAL A 14 52.52 -46.14 11.82
N THR A 15 51.57 -45.25 12.15
CA THR A 15 50.47 -45.58 13.09
C THR A 15 49.07 -45.17 12.60
N CYS A 16 48.63 -45.67 11.44
CA CYS A 16 47.37 -45.21 10.81
C CYS A 16 46.22 -46.24 10.70
N PHE A 17 46.26 -47.37 11.41
CA PHE A 17 45.09 -48.27 11.49
C PHE A 17 44.29 -48.16 12.79
N ALA A 18 44.86 -47.57 13.85
CA ALA A 18 44.15 -47.34 15.12
C ALA A 18 43.45 -45.96 15.21
N SER A 19 43.86 -44.98 14.41
CA SER A 19 43.32 -43.61 14.43
C SER A 19 42.00 -43.44 13.67
N THR A 20 41.74 -44.26 12.65
CA THR A 20 40.49 -44.17 11.86
C THR A 20 39.25 -44.61 12.65
N VAL A 21 39.40 -45.60 13.54
CA VAL A 21 38.30 -46.07 14.40
C VAL A 21 37.96 -45.03 15.48
N ALA A 22 38.98 -44.43 16.11
CA ALA A 22 38.80 -43.40 17.14
C ALA A 22 38.13 -42.13 16.56
N VAL A 23 38.54 -41.69 15.36
CA VAL A 23 37.95 -40.52 14.67
C VAL A 23 36.50 -40.79 14.22
N ARG A 24 36.18 -42.02 13.82
CA ARG A 24 34.79 -42.39 13.49
C ARG A 24 33.87 -42.36 14.71
N TYR A 25 34.34 -42.83 15.86
CA TYR A 25 33.56 -42.80 17.10
C TYR A 25 33.34 -41.37 17.60
N SER A 26 34.35 -40.48 17.43
CA SER A 26 34.18 -39.06 17.76
C SER A 26 33.17 -38.36 16.84
N LEU A 27 33.12 -38.70 15.55
CA LEU A 27 32.17 -38.11 14.61
C LEU A 27 30.71 -38.50 14.91
N VAL A 28 30.43 -39.78 15.17
CA VAL A 28 29.09 -40.23 15.57
C VAL A 28 28.62 -39.49 16.82
N ASN A 29 29.48 -39.41 17.84
CA ASN A 29 29.17 -38.69 19.08
C ASN A 29 28.92 -37.20 18.83
N TYR A 30 29.71 -36.56 17.99
CA TYR A 30 29.53 -35.17 17.63
C TYR A 30 28.18 -34.92 16.95
N ILE A 31 27.80 -35.75 15.97
CA ILE A 31 26.54 -35.60 15.25
C ILE A 31 25.36 -35.81 16.20
N VAL A 32 25.40 -36.86 17.03
CA VAL A 32 24.36 -37.12 18.02
C VAL A 32 24.26 -36.00 19.05
N ALA A 33 25.39 -35.47 19.52
CA ALA A 33 25.42 -34.32 20.43
C ALA A 33 24.85 -33.05 19.76
N THR A 34 25.17 -32.82 18.49
CA THR A 34 24.64 -31.69 17.71
C THR A 34 23.13 -31.81 17.55
N ILE A 35 22.64 -33.00 17.20
CA ILE A 35 21.20 -33.28 17.10
C ILE A 35 20.51 -33.05 18.44
N ASN A 36 21.04 -33.57 19.53
CA ASN A 36 20.48 -33.37 20.87
C ASN A 36 20.53 -31.90 21.33
N HIS A 37 21.57 -31.16 20.98
CA HIS A 37 21.65 -29.73 21.26
C HIS A 37 20.59 -28.95 20.47
N LEU A 38 20.39 -29.27 19.19
CA LEU A 38 19.33 -28.68 18.38
C LEU A 38 17.94 -29.07 18.92
N ALA A 39 17.78 -30.32 19.36
CA ALA A 39 16.55 -30.82 19.99
C ALA A 39 16.19 -30.05 21.26
N ALA A 40 17.18 -29.75 22.11
CA ALA A 40 16.98 -29.00 23.35
C ALA A 40 16.62 -27.53 23.11
N ALA A 41 17.01 -26.96 21.96
CA ALA A 41 16.73 -25.57 21.61
C ALA A 41 15.35 -25.38 20.96
N GLU A 42 14.76 -26.42 20.38
CA GLU A 42 13.43 -26.35 19.75
C GLU A 42 12.31 -26.68 20.74
N THR A 43 11.22 -25.92 20.67
CA THR A 43 10.03 -26.15 21.51
C THR A 43 9.18 -27.33 21.04
N ALA A 44 9.31 -27.71 19.77
CA ALA A 44 8.65 -28.86 19.16
C ALA A 44 9.62 -30.03 19.03
N VAL A 45 9.09 -31.26 18.92
CA VAL A 45 9.92 -32.45 18.66
C VAL A 45 10.68 -32.23 17.34
N PRO A 46 12.02 -32.18 17.38
CA PRO A 46 12.82 -31.90 16.19
C PRO A 46 12.63 -33.01 15.17
N LYS A 47 12.59 -32.61 13.90
CA LYS A 47 12.44 -33.52 12.77
C LYS A 47 13.75 -33.59 12.02
N VAL A 48 14.44 -34.72 12.11
CA VAL A 48 15.72 -34.94 11.46
C VAL A 48 15.56 -35.87 10.28
N VAL A 49 16.00 -35.40 9.11
CA VAL A 49 15.92 -36.16 7.87
C VAL A 49 17.31 -36.67 7.52
N PHE A 50 17.47 -37.99 7.52
CA PHE A 50 18.70 -38.67 7.18
C PHE A 50 18.64 -39.15 5.71
N TYR A 51 19.55 -38.64 4.89
CA TYR A 51 19.73 -39.06 3.51
C TYR A 51 20.99 -39.90 3.37
N ASP A 52 20.80 -41.15 2.98
CA ASP A 52 21.90 -41.99 2.50
C ASP A 52 21.85 -42.04 0.97
N LEU A 53 22.87 -41.44 0.38
CA LEU A 53 23.07 -41.36 -1.06
C LEU A 53 23.78 -42.62 -1.59
N SER A 54 24.20 -43.53 -0.72
CA SER A 54 24.88 -44.77 -1.10
C SER A 54 23.95 -45.67 -1.93
N PRO A 55 24.35 -46.08 -3.15
CA PRO A 55 23.52 -46.91 -4.02
C PRO A 55 23.44 -48.38 -3.56
N ARG A 56 24.39 -48.84 -2.74
CA ARG A 56 24.48 -50.22 -2.25
C ARG A 56 24.39 -50.22 -0.71
N ASN A 57 23.43 -50.95 -0.16
CA ASN A 57 23.19 -51.15 1.28
C ASN A 57 23.09 -49.85 2.10
N PRO A 58 22.08 -48.99 1.83
CA PRO A 58 21.90 -47.77 2.60
C PRO A 58 21.70 -48.09 4.09
N PHE A 59 22.34 -47.32 4.96
CA PHE A 59 22.23 -47.36 6.43
C PHE A 59 22.76 -48.62 7.16
N HIS A 60 23.29 -49.64 6.45
CA HIS A 60 23.75 -50.86 7.12
C HIS A 60 25.11 -50.69 7.82
N ASP A 61 26.15 -50.22 7.13
CA ASP A 61 27.53 -50.20 7.67
C ASP A 61 28.17 -48.81 7.75
N GLY A 62 27.46 -47.79 7.27
CA GLY A 62 27.94 -46.41 7.24
C GLY A 62 27.82 -45.67 8.57
N LEU A 63 28.51 -44.52 8.64
CA LEU A 63 28.45 -43.59 9.77
C LEU A 63 27.01 -43.16 10.12
N LEU A 64 26.19 -42.86 9.11
CA LEU A 64 24.77 -42.52 9.25
C LEU A 64 23.96 -43.65 9.88
N GLY A 65 24.24 -44.89 9.48
CA GLY A 65 23.60 -46.07 10.07
C GLY A 65 23.86 -46.21 11.57
N ARG A 66 25.08 -45.85 12.02
CA ARG A 66 25.43 -45.83 13.45
C ARG A 66 24.75 -44.67 14.18
N VAL A 67 24.67 -43.48 13.58
CA VAL A 67 23.96 -42.33 14.14
C VAL A 67 22.46 -42.64 14.31
N ILE A 68 21.81 -43.24 13.29
CA ILE A 68 20.38 -43.55 13.32
C ILE A 68 20.05 -44.59 14.42
N ARG A 69 20.94 -45.56 14.65
CA ARG A 69 20.79 -46.59 15.67
C ARG A 69 21.24 -46.16 17.07
N ASP A 70 21.69 -44.91 17.25
CA ASP A 70 22.15 -44.44 18.56
C ASP A 70 20.95 -44.26 19.51
N PRO A 71 20.92 -44.96 20.65
CA PRO A 71 19.78 -44.96 21.56
C PRO A 71 19.52 -43.57 22.19
N ARG A 72 20.52 -42.68 22.20
CA ARG A 72 20.37 -41.31 22.70
C ARG A 72 19.41 -40.47 21.85
N LEU A 73 19.09 -40.91 20.64
CA LEU A 73 18.16 -40.23 19.75
C LEU A 73 16.73 -40.82 19.78
N ASP A 74 16.48 -41.94 20.49
CA ASP A 74 15.22 -42.71 20.36
C ASP A 74 14.02 -41.98 20.99
N SER A 75 14.26 -41.18 22.02
CA SER A 75 13.22 -40.49 22.78
C SER A 75 13.06 -39.02 22.43
N SER A 76 14.05 -38.41 21.77
CA SER A 76 14.16 -36.96 21.62
C SER A 76 13.87 -36.43 20.22
N VAL A 77 13.85 -37.28 19.18
CA VAL A 77 13.85 -36.83 17.78
C VAL A 77 12.96 -37.68 16.88
N SER A 78 12.18 -37.04 16.02
CA SER A 78 11.48 -37.71 14.91
C SER A 78 12.46 -37.94 13.76
N ARG A 79 12.71 -39.21 13.42
CA ARG A 79 13.68 -39.61 12.39
C ARG A 79 12.96 -39.98 11.11
N ILE A 80 13.40 -39.39 9.99
CA ILE A 80 12.94 -39.74 8.65
C ILE A 80 14.14 -40.17 7.85
N VAL A 81 14.08 -41.37 7.30
CA VAL A 81 15.22 -42.02 6.65
C VAL A 81 14.89 -42.18 5.17
N ILE A 82 15.72 -41.61 4.30
CA ILE A 82 15.48 -41.55 2.86
C ILE A 82 16.69 -42.10 2.13
N SER A 83 16.49 -43.20 1.41
CA SER A 83 17.49 -43.76 0.52
C SER A 83 17.42 -43.10 -0.86
N CYS A 84 18.56 -43.06 -1.55
CA CYS A 84 18.67 -42.61 -2.95
C CYS A 84 17.63 -43.28 -3.89
N GLY A 85 17.26 -44.53 -3.62
CA GLY A 85 16.28 -45.29 -4.40
C GLY A 85 14.81 -44.90 -4.19
N ALA A 86 14.46 -44.20 -3.11
CA ALA A 86 13.06 -43.93 -2.75
C ALA A 86 12.32 -43.11 -3.81
N ASN A 87 11.14 -43.59 -4.24
CA ASN A 87 10.29 -42.89 -5.20
C ASN A 87 9.58 -41.71 -4.55
N MET A 88 9.44 -40.62 -5.31
CA MET A 88 8.92 -39.37 -4.80
C MET A 88 7.45 -39.44 -4.34
N GLU A 89 6.68 -40.40 -4.81
CA GLU A 89 5.27 -40.57 -4.42
C GLU A 89 5.11 -40.92 -2.92
N GLN A 90 6.16 -41.46 -2.29
CA GLN A 90 6.19 -41.69 -0.83
C GLN A 90 6.57 -40.44 -0.02
N THR A 91 6.90 -39.32 -0.68
CA THR A 91 7.40 -38.10 -0.02
C THR A 91 6.30 -37.14 0.47
N GLY A 92 5.02 -37.48 0.29
CA GLY A 92 3.91 -36.70 0.87
C GLY A 92 3.99 -36.53 2.39
N TYR A 93 4.77 -37.38 3.07
CA TYR A 93 5.01 -37.34 4.51
C TYR A 93 6.25 -36.54 4.94
N LEU A 94 6.99 -35.95 4.00
CA LEU A 94 8.18 -35.17 4.36
C LEU A 94 7.78 -33.87 5.06
N PRO A 95 8.42 -33.52 6.19
CA PRO A 95 8.18 -32.26 6.85
C PRO A 95 8.67 -31.13 5.95
N ALA A 96 7.84 -30.10 5.75
CA ALA A 96 8.26 -28.92 5.00
C ALA A 96 9.40 -28.15 5.69
N LYS A 97 9.49 -28.24 7.02
CA LYS A 97 10.48 -27.56 7.86
C LYS A 97 11.19 -28.55 8.78
N PRO A 98 12.12 -29.39 8.28
CA PRO A 98 12.95 -30.22 9.15
C PRO A 98 13.97 -29.35 9.89
N THR A 99 14.27 -29.75 11.12
CA THR A 99 15.27 -29.12 12.01
C THR A 99 16.68 -29.26 11.44
N LEU A 100 17.01 -30.47 11.00
CA LEU A 100 18.31 -30.82 10.45
C LEU A 100 18.14 -31.86 9.34
N ILE A 101 18.87 -31.68 8.25
CA ILE A 101 19.08 -32.70 7.22
C ILE A 101 20.51 -33.20 7.35
N VAL A 102 20.71 -34.50 7.44
CA VAL A 102 22.03 -35.12 7.43
C VAL A 102 22.21 -35.88 6.13
N LEU A 103 23.14 -35.43 5.28
CA LEU A 103 23.46 -36.05 3.99
C LEU A 103 24.75 -36.86 4.12
N GLN A 104 24.74 -38.14 3.73
CA GLN A 104 25.94 -38.96 3.58
C GLN A 104 25.92 -39.70 2.24
N GLY A 105 27.08 -39.82 1.58
CA GLY A 105 27.30 -40.74 0.46
C GLY A 105 27.61 -40.04 -0.87
N ASP A 106 27.75 -40.85 -1.93
CA ASP A 106 28.04 -40.36 -3.29
C ASP A 106 26.76 -39.80 -3.94
N VAL A 107 26.80 -38.52 -4.29
CA VAL A 107 25.65 -37.78 -4.77
C VAL A 107 25.48 -37.92 -6.27
N PHE A 108 26.46 -38.46 -6.98
CA PHE A 108 26.42 -38.53 -8.43
C PHE A 108 25.17 -39.25 -8.93
N PHE A 109 24.81 -40.35 -8.28
CA PHE A 109 23.65 -41.15 -8.66
C PHE A 109 22.29 -40.52 -8.33
N CYS A 110 22.26 -39.55 -7.41
CA CYS A 110 21.02 -39.05 -6.83
C CYS A 110 20.85 -37.53 -6.79
N ILE A 111 21.76 -36.77 -7.39
CA ILE A 111 21.75 -35.30 -7.34
C ILE A 111 20.41 -34.70 -7.78
N ASN A 112 19.80 -35.22 -8.85
CA ASN A 112 18.52 -34.72 -9.36
C ASN A 112 17.36 -34.97 -8.39
N ARG A 113 17.34 -36.14 -7.75
CA ARG A 113 16.32 -36.50 -6.75
C ARG A 113 16.52 -35.72 -5.46
N LEU A 114 17.76 -35.67 -4.98
CA LEU A 114 18.16 -34.87 -3.83
C LEU A 114 17.79 -33.41 -4.04
N ALA A 115 18.14 -32.81 -5.18
CA ALA A 115 17.76 -31.43 -5.49
C ALA A 115 16.23 -31.24 -5.47
N LYS A 116 15.46 -32.23 -5.96
CA LYS A 116 13.99 -32.18 -5.93
C LYS A 116 13.44 -32.26 -4.50
N HIS A 117 14.01 -33.09 -3.64
CA HIS A 117 13.61 -33.17 -2.23
C HIS A 117 14.06 -31.95 -1.42
N LEU A 118 15.29 -31.48 -1.65
CA LEU A 118 15.79 -30.25 -1.05
C LEU A 118 14.86 -29.07 -1.40
N ARG A 119 14.40 -28.96 -2.64
CA ARG A 119 13.40 -27.94 -3.02
C ARG A 119 12.08 -28.01 -2.24
N ALA A 120 11.73 -29.16 -1.65
CA ALA A 120 10.54 -29.30 -0.81
C ALA A 120 10.76 -28.83 0.64
N PHE A 121 12.00 -28.68 1.09
CA PHE A 121 12.33 -28.20 2.43
C PHE A 121 12.53 -26.68 2.47
N SER A 122 12.24 -26.09 3.63
CA SER A 122 12.53 -24.69 3.96
C SER A 122 14.02 -24.37 3.81
N SER A 123 14.35 -23.14 3.39
CA SER A 123 15.74 -22.64 3.35
C SER A 123 16.36 -22.50 4.74
N SER A 124 15.55 -22.24 5.76
CA SER A 124 16.02 -22.14 7.16
C SER A 124 16.45 -23.48 7.77
N THR A 125 16.22 -24.59 7.07
CA THR A 125 16.69 -25.91 7.51
C THR A 125 18.22 -25.96 7.52
N LYS A 126 18.78 -26.51 8.59
CA LYS A 126 20.22 -26.78 8.68
C LYS A 126 20.55 -28.04 7.91
N VAL A 127 21.63 -28.02 7.13
CA VAL A 127 22.09 -29.19 6.38
C VAL A 127 23.49 -29.56 6.83
N LEU A 128 23.63 -30.74 7.40
CA LEU A 128 24.90 -31.34 7.74
C LEU A 128 25.30 -32.31 6.64
N VAL A 129 26.45 -32.08 6.02
CA VAL A 129 26.94 -32.88 4.89
C VAL A 129 28.18 -33.64 5.32
N LEU A 130 28.14 -34.97 5.19
CA LEU A 130 29.21 -35.88 5.57
C LEU A 130 29.94 -36.30 4.29
N VAL A 131 31.15 -35.77 4.08
CA VAL A 131 31.94 -36.00 2.87
C VAL A 131 33.11 -36.95 3.16
N THR A 132 33.20 -38.02 2.38
CA THR A 132 34.34 -38.94 2.34
C THR A 132 35.45 -38.37 1.46
N SER A 133 36.72 -38.54 1.86
CA SER A 133 37.81 -37.69 1.36
C SER A 133 38.18 -37.84 -0.13
N GLU A 134 37.74 -38.90 -0.81
CA GLU A 134 38.20 -39.20 -2.17
C GLU A 134 37.41 -38.45 -3.27
N GLU A 135 36.27 -37.82 -2.93
CA GLU A 135 35.33 -37.28 -3.94
C GLU A 135 35.01 -35.79 -3.79
N GLN A 136 35.77 -35.06 -2.95
CA GLN A 136 35.45 -33.68 -2.56
C GLN A 136 35.26 -32.71 -3.73
N ALA A 137 36.22 -32.65 -4.66
CA ALA A 137 36.20 -31.66 -5.74
C ALA A 137 34.95 -31.79 -6.63
N PHE A 138 34.50 -33.04 -6.84
CA PHE A 138 33.31 -33.33 -7.64
C PHE A 138 32.03 -33.09 -6.84
N PHE A 139 32.02 -33.51 -5.57
CA PHE A 139 30.93 -33.29 -4.63
C PHE A 139 30.56 -31.80 -4.51
N TYR A 140 31.55 -30.93 -4.30
CA TYR A 140 31.32 -29.49 -4.19
C TYR A 140 30.71 -28.91 -5.47
N LYS A 141 31.21 -29.28 -6.66
CA LYS A 141 30.74 -28.66 -7.91
C LYS A 141 29.27 -28.96 -8.20
N GLN A 142 28.80 -30.18 -7.92
CA GLN A 142 27.42 -30.61 -8.20
C GLN A 142 26.45 -30.19 -7.10
N LEU A 143 26.90 -30.21 -5.84
CA LEU A 143 26.03 -30.06 -4.67
C LEU A 143 25.95 -28.64 -4.11
N VAL A 144 26.89 -27.77 -4.48
CA VAL A 144 26.84 -26.36 -4.07
C VAL A 144 25.55 -25.72 -4.55
N LEU A 145 25.15 -25.90 -5.81
CA LEU A 145 23.99 -25.19 -6.36
C LEU A 145 22.67 -25.47 -5.60
N PRO A 146 22.29 -26.73 -5.29
CA PRO A 146 21.10 -27.00 -4.48
C PRO A 146 21.23 -26.59 -3.01
N LEU A 147 22.46 -26.54 -2.49
CA LEU A 147 22.76 -26.24 -1.10
C LEU A 147 23.00 -24.76 -0.79
N LEU A 148 23.21 -23.90 -1.80
CA LEU A 148 23.41 -22.45 -1.63
C LEU A 148 22.31 -21.76 -0.81
N PHE A 149 21.12 -22.37 -0.76
CA PHE A 149 19.95 -21.84 -0.05
C PHE A 149 19.82 -22.31 1.40
N TYR A 150 20.82 -23.00 1.94
CA TYR A 150 20.78 -23.59 3.28
C TYR A 150 21.96 -23.19 4.16
N ILE A 151 21.78 -23.35 5.47
CA ILE A 151 22.88 -23.31 6.43
C ILE A 151 23.59 -24.65 6.39
N VAL A 152 24.66 -24.72 5.61
CA VAL A 152 25.40 -25.95 5.34
C VAL A 152 26.63 -26.03 6.23
N VAL A 153 26.74 -27.14 6.97
CA VAL A 153 27.97 -27.53 7.66
C VAL A 153 28.52 -28.75 6.94
N VAL A 154 29.69 -28.63 6.33
CA VAL A 154 30.37 -29.76 5.70
C VAL A 154 31.37 -30.33 6.68
N MET A 155 31.24 -31.62 6.99
CA MET A 155 32.18 -32.37 7.81
C MET A 155 32.96 -33.34 6.95
N GLU A 156 34.28 -33.27 7.09
CA GLU A 156 35.21 -34.16 6.42
C GLU A 156 35.73 -35.21 7.41
N GLU A 157 35.65 -36.48 7.03
CA GLU A 157 36.04 -37.61 7.89
C GLU A 157 37.53 -37.58 8.29
N ARG A 158 38.40 -36.94 7.49
CA ARG A 158 39.85 -36.83 7.73
C ARG A 158 40.29 -35.53 8.41
N LEU A 159 39.48 -34.48 8.34
CA LEU A 159 39.82 -33.15 8.86
C LEU A 159 38.75 -32.70 9.86
N PHE A 160 38.80 -33.24 11.08
CA PHE A 160 37.93 -32.85 12.21
C PHE A 160 38.17 -31.40 12.70
N ALA A 161 38.80 -30.54 11.90
CA ALA A 161 39.27 -29.21 12.31
C ALA A 161 38.82 -28.06 11.38
N SER A 162 38.11 -28.31 10.28
CA SER A 162 37.67 -27.24 9.37
C SER A 162 36.15 -27.04 9.40
N ASN A 163 35.67 -26.32 10.43
CA ASN A 163 34.31 -25.79 10.43
C ASN A 163 34.21 -24.63 9.42
N ARG A 164 33.98 -24.92 8.15
CA ARG A 164 33.57 -23.88 7.18
C ARG A 164 32.07 -23.70 7.28
N PHE A 165 31.65 -22.78 8.14
CA PHE A 165 30.32 -22.21 8.04
C PHE A 165 30.29 -21.32 6.80
N PHE A 166 29.35 -21.54 5.89
CA PHE A 166 28.94 -20.49 4.96
C PHE A 166 28.21 -19.42 5.78
N SER A 167 28.98 -18.60 6.48
CA SER A 167 28.45 -17.40 7.12
C SER A 167 28.13 -16.41 6.01
N LEU A 168 26.90 -15.90 5.98
CA LEU A 168 26.51 -14.82 5.09
C LEU A 168 27.24 -13.50 5.41
N ASN A 169 28.03 -13.46 6.50
CA ASN A 169 28.84 -12.31 6.88
C ASN A 169 29.76 -11.91 5.72
N GLY A 170 29.56 -10.70 5.20
CA GLY A 170 30.36 -10.12 4.12
C GLY A 170 29.86 -10.41 2.70
N ILE A 171 28.80 -11.20 2.50
CA ILE A 171 28.17 -11.36 1.17
C ILE A 171 27.16 -10.22 0.98
N PRO A 172 27.37 -9.30 0.00
CA PRO A 172 26.48 -8.16 -0.20
C PRO A 172 25.07 -8.62 -0.57
N ILE A 173 24.06 -7.96 0.00
CA ILE A 173 22.66 -8.13 -0.42
C ILE A 173 22.48 -7.44 -1.76
N THR A 174 22.16 -8.22 -2.79
CA THR A 174 21.96 -7.70 -4.14
C THR A 174 20.51 -7.24 -4.29
N ILE A 175 20.30 -5.96 -4.62
CA ILE A 175 18.97 -5.38 -4.82
C ILE A 175 18.79 -4.86 -6.23
N ILE A 176 17.58 -4.92 -6.76
CA ILE A 176 17.23 -4.18 -7.97
C ILE A 176 16.83 -2.76 -7.60
N GLU A 177 17.58 -1.79 -8.13
CA GLU A 177 17.23 -0.38 -8.01
C GLU A 177 16.41 0.06 -9.22
N ARG A 178 15.17 0.50 -8.97
CA ARG A 178 14.35 1.18 -9.99
C ARG A 178 14.41 2.70 -9.79
N PRO A 179 14.36 3.48 -10.88
CA PRO A 179 14.36 4.95 -10.82
C PRO A 179 13.08 5.57 -10.21
N LEU A 180 12.20 4.81 -9.56
CA LEU A 180 10.93 5.30 -9.03
C LEU A 180 11.10 5.91 -7.61
N HIS A 181 10.79 7.20 -7.51
CA HIS A 181 11.18 8.11 -6.42
C HIS A 181 10.54 7.86 -5.03
N ARG A 182 9.30 7.37 -4.95
CA ARG A 182 8.51 7.42 -3.68
C ARG A 182 8.72 6.21 -2.77
N CYS A 183 8.80 5.02 -3.34
CA CYS A 183 8.99 3.77 -2.57
C CYS A 183 10.46 3.54 -2.22
N LYS A 184 11.37 4.34 -2.80
CA LYS A 184 12.81 4.24 -2.60
C LYS A 184 13.20 4.48 -1.15
N LEU A 185 12.58 5.42 -0.43
CA LEU A 185 13.00 5.72 0.94
C LEU A 185 12.72 4.55 1.89
N PHE A 186 11.49 4.04 1.94
CA PHE A 186 11.16 2.95 2.86
C PHE A 186 11.92 1.66 2.51
N THR A 187 11.99 1.30 1.22
CA THR A 187 12.70 0.09 0.79
C THR A 187 14.21 0.19 0.97
N ALA A 188 14.82 1.35 0.69
CA ALA A 188 16.24 1.56 0.96
C ALA A 188 16.54 1.52 2.46
N THR A 189 15.65 2.08 3.31
CA THR A 189 15.78 1.98 4.76
C THR A 189 15.64 0.54 5.23
N LEU A 190 14.66 -0.21 4.72
CA LEU A 190 14.48 -1.63 5.00
C LEU A 190 15.74 -2.42 4.66
N VAL A 191 16.23 -2.33 3.43
CA VAL A 191 17.42 -3.05 2.98
C VAL A 191 18.66 -2.64 3.75
N ARG A 192 18.87 -1.34 4.00
CA ARG A 192 20.03 -0.86 4.77
C ARG A 192 19.99 -1.34 6.23
N SER A 193 18.83 -1.31 6.87
CA SER A 193 18.65 -1.79 8.24
C SER A 193 18.85 -3.31 8.32
N THR A 194 18.35 -4.07 7.34
CA THR A 194 18.58 -5.52 7.25
C THR A 194 20.06 -5.83 7.00
N ALA A 195 20.74 -5.08 6.14
CA ALA A 195 22.17 -5.23 5.91
C ALA A 195 22.99 -4.94 7.18
N SER A 196 22.63 -3.88 7.90
CA SER A 196 23.25 -3.54 9.20
C SER A 196 23.05 -4.66 10.23
N LEU A 197 21.83 -5.19 10.36
CA LEU A 197 21.51 -6.29 11.28
C LEU A 197 22.34 -7.55 10.98
N MET A 198 22.61 -7.84 9.70
CA MET A 198 23.38 -9.01 9.27
C MET A 198 24.87 -8.72 9.09
N ASN A 199 25.35 -7.53 9.47
CA ASN A 199 26.73 -7.09 9.28
C ASN A 199 27.24 -7.29 7.83
N THR A 200 26.45 -6.85 6.86
CA THR A 200 26.75 -6.96 5.43
C THR A 200 26.53 -5.63 4.69
N THR A 201 26.90 -5.60 3.40
CA THR A 201 26.75 -4.45 2.51
C THR A 201 25.59 -4.64 1.53
N VAL A 202 25.21 -3.59 0.80
CA VAL A 202 24.13 -3.61 -0.18
C VAL A 202 24.74 -3.33 -1.56
N LEU A 203 24.45 -4.18 -2.54
CA LEU A 203 24.84 -4.00 -3.93
C LEU A 203 23.61 -3.70 -4.77
N ALA A 204 23.54 -2.50 -5.35
CA ALA A 204 22.45 -2.13 -6.26
C ALA A 204 22.77 -2.56 -7.69
N VAL A 205 21.83 -3.28 -8.32
CA VAL A 205 21.88 -3.69 -9.72
C VAL A 205 20.85 -2.88 -10.50
N LEU A 206 21.34 -2.18 -11.53
CA LEU A 206 20.51 -1.47 -12.49
C LEU A 206 20.13 -2.41 -13.64
N HIS A 207 18.89 -2.27 -14.13
CA HIS A 207 18.41 -3.07 -15.26
C HIS A 207 17.64 -2.20 -16.26
N SER A 208 17.72 -2.56 -17.54
CA SER A 208 17.06 -1.83 -18.64
C SER A 208 15.75 -2.47 -19.10
N CYS A 209 15.14 -3.34 -18.29
CA CYS A 209 13.89 -4.01 -18.68
C CYS A 209 12.75 -3.00 -18.83
N HIS A 210 11.98 -3.14 -19.91
CA HIS A 210 10.78 -2.36 -20.11
C HIS A 210 9.72 -2.69 -19.04
N ARG A 211 8.94 -1.69 -18.60
CA ARG A 211 8.03 -1.77 -17.45
C ARG A 211 6.94 -2.85 -17.59
N SER A 212 6.58 -3.22 -18.82
CA SER A 212 5.57 -4.24 -19.11
C SER A 212 6.13 -5.67 -19.21
N SER A 213 7.45 -5.85 -19.35
CA SER A 213 8.05 -7.16 -19.58
C SER A 213 8.38 -7.87 -18.27
N THR A 214 7.43 -8.63 -17.74
CA THR A 214 7.65 -9.49 -16.56
C THR A 214 8.77 -10.49 -16.80
N PHE A 215 8.88 -11.06 -18.00
CA PHE A 215 9.89 -12.08 -18.32
C PHE A 215 11.33 -11.56 -18.20
N CYS A 216 11.65 -10.42 -18.84
CA CYS A 216 12.96 -9.77 -18.70
C CYS A 216 13.33 -9.55 -17.22
N TYR A 217 12.35 -9.11 -16.43
CA TYR A 217 12.56 -8.84 -15.02
C TYR A 217 12.89 -10.11 -14.21
N GLU A 218 12.17 -11.20 -14.49
CA GLU A 218 12.44 -12.49 -13.86
C GLU A 218 13.82 -13.02 -14.23
N MET A 219 14.23 -12.88 -15.50
CA MET A 219 15.58 -13.25 -15.96
C MET A 219 16.65 -12.43 -15.24
N VAL A 220 16.47 -11.11 -15.10
CA VAL A 220 17.44 -10.26 -14.35
C VAL A 220 17.55 -10.68 -12.89
N MET A 221 16.43 -11.01 -12.22
CA MET A 221 16.46 -11.49 -10.84
C MET A 221 17.24 -12.80 -10.71
N ILE A 222 17.04 -13.73 -11.66
CA ILE A 222 17.67 -15.06 -11.65
C ILE A 222 19.15 -14.98 -12.06
N ASP A 223 19.44 -14.35 -13.20
CA ASP A 223 20.78 -14.30 -13.80
C ASP A 223 21.75 -13.48 -12.96
N ASN A 224 21.30 -12.37 -12.38
CA ASN A 224 22.13 -11.53 -11.51
C ASN A 224 22.04 -11.93 -10.04
N SER A 225 21.34 -13.02 -9.71
CA SER A 225 21.16 -13.50 -8.32
C SER A 225 20.70 -12.37 -7.38
N VAL A 226 19.69 -11.61 -7.80
CA VAL A 226 19.17 -10.47 -7.02
C VAL A 226 18.37 -11.00 -5.84
N ASP A 227 18.85 -10.77 -4.63
CA ASP A 227 18.26 -11.28 -3.41
C ASP A 227 16.89 -10.66 -3.09
N PHE A 228 16.74 -9.36 -3.34
CA PHE A 228 15.56 -8.59 -2.93
C PHE A 228 15.10 -7.59 -3.99
N ASP A 229 13.80 -7.66 -4.32
CA ASP A 229 13.14 -6.69 -5.16
C ASP A 229 12.55 -5.54 -4.32
N CYS A 230 13.11 -4.34 -4.47
CA CYS A 230 12.63 -3.13 -3.79
C CYS A 230 11.25 -2.66 -4.28
N THR A 231 10.67 -3.27 -5.30
CA THR A 231 9.32 -2.96 -5.74
C THR A 231 8.30 -3.85 -5.04
N TYR A 232 7.35 -3.22 -4.35
CA TYR A 232 6.19 -3.93 -3.86
C TYR A 232 5.22 -4.20 -5.01
N TYR A 233 4.46 -5.28 -4.91
CA TYR A 233 3.41 -5.60 -5.87
C TYR A 233 2.12 -6.01 -5.16
N SER A 234 1.00 -5.59 -5.74
CA SER A 234 -0.26 -6.30 -5.62
C SER A 234 -0.13 -7.59 -6.43
N MET A 235 0.10 -8.73 -5.77
CA MET A 235 0.31 -9.98 -6.49
C MET A 235 -0.99 -10.47 -7.13
N ARG A 236 -0.95 -10.69 -8.45
CA ARG A 236 -1.81 -11.65 -9.13
C ARG A 236 -1.20 -13.05 -8.99
N SER A 237 -2.04 -14.06 -8.83
CA SER A 237 -1.67 -15.45 -8.47
C SER A 237 -0.68 -16.17 -9.40
N SER A 238 -0.37 -15.64 -10.59
CA SER A 238 0.41 -16.38 -11.59
C SER A 238 1.95 -16.35 -11.41
N GLN A 239 2.49 -15.56 -10.48
CA GLN A 239 3.95 -15.30 -10.37
C GLN A 239 4.66 -16.03 -9.23
N GLU A 240 4.00 -16.92 -8.50
CA GLU A 240 4.55 -17.55 -7.29
C GLU A 240 5.54 -18.72 -7.56
N ARG A 241 5.77 -19.10 -8.82
CA ARG A 241 6.59 -20.30 -9.12
C ARG A 241 8.07 -20.15 -8.76
N ASN A 242 8.65 -18.97 -9.01
CA ASN A 242 10.09 -18.73 -8.93
C ASN A 242 10.53 -17.80 -7.80
N PHE A 243 9.58 -17.19 -7.10
CA PHE A 243 9.86 -16.18 -6.07
C PHE A 243 9.16 -16.54 -4.78
N GLU A 244 9.78 -16.13 -3.69
CA GLU A 244 9.16 -16.14 -2.37
C GLU A 244 8.68 -14.72 -2.05
N THR A 245 7.55 -14.62 -1.36
CA THR A 245 6.97 -13.32 -1.02
C THR A 245 7.09 -13.03 0.45
N LEU A 246 7.68 -11.90 0.76
CA LEU A 246 7.56 -11.30 2.09
C LEU A 246 6.23 -10.57 2.18
N ALA A 247 5.28 -11.15 2.91
CA ALA A 247 4.04 -10.47 3.26
C ALA A 247 4.33 -9.42 4.34
N THR A 248 3.78 -8.22 4.16
CA THR A 248 3.90 -7.13 5.13
C THR A 248 2.55 -6.86 5.78
N THR A 249 2.53 -6.16 6.90
CA THR A 249 1.29 -5.61 7.48
C THR A 249 0.84 -4.33 6.78
N MET A 250 1.62 -3.84 5.81
CA MET A 250 1.29 -2.63 5.07
C MET A 250 0.19 -2.93 4.07
N THR A 251 -0.89 -2.17 4.15
CA THR A 251 -1.97 -2.19 3.18
C THR A 251 -1.95 -0.93 2.34
N SER A 252 -2.56 -1.03 1.16
CA SER A 252 -2.88 0.08 0.31
C SER A 252 -4.23 -0.14 -0.33
N SER A 253 -4.99 0.94 -0.46
CA SER A 253 -6.30 0.88 -1.06
C SER A 253 -6.28 1.51 -2.44
N GLU A 254 -6.93 0.85 -3.38
CA GLU A 254 -7.24 1.42 -4.68
C GLU A 254 -8.51 2.26 -4.54
N VAL A 255 -8.44 3.50 -4.99
CA VAL A 255 -9.50 4.51 -4.92
C VAL A 255 -9.79 5.06 -6.30
N VAL A 256 -10.96 5.69 -6.44
CA VAL A 256 -11.34 6.39 -7.65
C VAL A 256 -11.15 7.89 -7.41
N LEU A 257 -10.38 8.55 -8.27
CA LEU A 257 -10.35 10.01 -8.37
C LEU A 257 -11.49 10.44 -9.28
N ILE A 258 -12.36 11.32 -8.79
CA ILE A 258 -13.56 11.77 -9.47
C ILE A 258 -13.42 13.25 -9.82
N PRO A 259 -13.64 13.65 -11.07
CA PRO A 259 -13.58 15.05 -11.45
C PRO A 259 -14.64 15.83 -10.69
N SER A 260 -14.25 16.98 -10.16
CA SER A 260 -15.07 17.86 -9.35
C SER A 260 -15.21 19.20 -10.05
N SER A 261 -16.45 19.60 -10.29
CA SER A 261 -16.75 20.90 -10.87
C SER A 261 -17.11 21.89 -9.77
N PRO A 262 -16.77 23.19 -9.92
CA PRO A 262 -17.24 24.20 -9.00
C PRO A 262 -18.76 24.28 -9.06
N LEU A 263 -19.38 24.53 -7.92
CA LEU A 263 -20.82 24.77 -7.85
C LEU A 263 -21.20 26.03 -8.65
N SER A 264 -22.37 26.01 -9.28
CA SER A 264 -22.89 27.22 -9.94
C SER A 264 -23.05 28.33 -8.93
N ILE A 265 -22.76 29.57 -9.34
CA ILE A 265 -22.88 30.74 -8.47
C ILE A 265 -24.33 30.88 -8.00
N ILE A 266 -25.32 30.57 -8.85
CA ILE A 266 -26.75 30.66 -8.49
C ILE A 266 -27.09 29.68 -7.37
N ASP A 267 -26.64 28.42 -7.48
CA ASP A 267 -26.91 27.40 -6.47
C ASP A 267 -26.29 27.79 -5.11
N LEU A 268 -25.16 28.49 -5.13
CA LEU A 268 -24.49 29.01 -3.93
C LEU A 268 -25.39 29.95 -3.11
N PHE A 269 -26.28 30.72 -3.74
CA PHE A 269 -27.19 31.63 -3.04
C PHE A 269 -28.39 30.92 -2.40
N PHE A 270 -28.74 29.72 -2.87
CA PHE A 270 -29.86 28.95 -2.32
C PHE A 270 -29.45 27.93 -1.27
N ILE A 271 -28.18 27.48 -1.27
CA ILE A 271 -27.62 26.52 -0.29
C ILE A 271 -27.69 26.97 1.18
N PRO A 272 -27.52 28.26 1.56
CA PRO A 272 -27.45 28.66 2.97
C PRO A 272 -28.63 28.21 3.82
N PHE A 273 -29.80 28.04 3.21
CA PHE A 273 -31.01 27.57 3.87
C PHE A 273 -31.61 26.37 3.14
N ASP A 274 -32.10 25.42 3.93
CA ASP A 274 -32.92 24.34 3.40
C ASP A 274 -34.17 24.90 2.72
N TRP A 275 -34.64 24.21 1.69
CA TRP A 275 -35.87 24.57 0.98
C TRP A 275 -37.07 24.77 1.93
N LYS A 276 -37.14 23.99 3.02
CA LYS A 276 -38.17 24.14 4.05
C LYS A 276 -38.15 25.52 4.71
N VAL A 277 -36.97 26.06 4.97
CA VAL A 277 -36.80 27.40 5.57
C VAL A 277 -37.22 28.48 4.57
N TRP A 278 -36.85 28.35 3.30
CA TRP A 278 -37.30 29.26 2.24
C TRP A 278 -38.83 29.27 2.10
N VAL A 279 -39.47 28.10 2.16
CA VAL A 279 -40.93 27.99 2.15
C VAL A 279 -41.54 28.65 3.38
N VAL A 280 -41.00 28.40 4.57
CA VAL A 280 -41.49 29.03 5.82
C VAL A 280 -41.33 30.55 5.77
N LEU A 281 -40.19 31.08 5.31
CA LEU A 281 -39.98 32.51 5.13
C LEU A 281 -40.98 33.11 4.13
N SER A 282 -41.20 32.43 3.00
CA SER A 282 -42.15 32.87 1.98
C SER A 282 -43.59 32.86 2.49
N VAL A 283 -43.98 31.83 3.24
CA VAL A 283 -45.30 31.72 3.88
C VAL A 283 -45.46 32.80 4.96
N LEU A 284 -44.44 33.05 5.78
CA LEU A 284 -44.47 34.10 6.80
C LEU A 284 -44.66 35.48 6.15
N ILE A 285 -43.89 35.78 5.10
CA ILE A 285 -44.04 37.03 4.32
C ILE A 285 -45.46 37.13 3.73
N GLY A 286 -45.97 36.05 3.12
CA GLY A 286 -47.33 36.03 2.58
C GLY A 286 -48.41 36.25 3.64
N ILE A 287 -48.27 35.65 4.82
CA ILE A 287 -49.20 35.87 5.95
C ILE A 287 -49.13 37.31 6.42
N LEU A 288 -47.94 37.91 6.53
CA LEU A 288 -47.79 39.32 6.92
C LEU A 288 -48.47 40.25 5.92
N GLU A 289 -48.33 39.97 4.62
CA GLU A 289 -48.97 40.74 3.56
C GLU A 289 -50.50 40.61 3.62
N ILE A 290 -51.02 39.39 3.81
CA ILE A 290 -52.46 39.14 3.98
C ILE A 290 -52.99 39.88 5.21
N ILE A 291 -52.27 39.84 6.34
CA ILE A 291 -52.64 40.59 7.55
C ILE A 291 -52.64 42.10 7.28
N HIS A 292 -51.65 42.61 6.56
CA HIS A 292 -51.59 44.03 6.18
C HIS A 292 -52.79 44.45 5.33
N LEU A 293 -53.14 43.63 4.33
CA LEU A 293 -54.31 43.86 3.47
C LEU A 293 -55.63 43.81 4.26
N MET A 294 -55.78 42.86 5.18
CA MET A 294 -56.99 42.73 6.00
C MET A 294 -57.12 43.82 7.07
N TYR A 295 -56.00 44.31 7.61
CA TYR A 295 -55.97 45.24 8.74
C TYR A 295 -55.20 46.53 8.42
N SER A 296 -55.41 47.07 7.22
CA SER A 296 -54.77 48.31 6.74
C SER A 296 -55.02 49.53 7.63
N SER A 297 -56.12 49.55 8.39
CA SER A 297 -56.42 50.61 9.36
C SER A 297 -55.60 50.52 10.65
N THR A 298 -55.11 49.33 11.00
CA THR A 298 -54.38 49.07 12.25
C THR A 298 -52.88 49.23 12.08
N PHE A 299 -52.35 48.86 10.90
CA PHE A 299 -50.93 49.00 10.55
C PHE A 299 -50.73 50.25 9.70
N ARG A 300 -50.07 51.28 10.26
CA ARG A 300 -49.74 52.49 9.50
C ARG A 300 -48.49 52.31 8.65
N ASN A 301 -47.60 51.42 9.08
CA ASN A 301 -46.42 51.04 8.32
C ASN A 301 -46.67 49.72 7.58
N ASP A 302 -46.14 49.62 6.37
CA ASP A 302 -46.09 48.37 5.62
C ASP A 302 -45.07 47.44 6.31
N PRO A 303 -45.51 46.30 6.89
CA PRO A 303 -44.61 45.42 7.63
C PRO A 303 -43.54 44.82 6.72
N PHE A 304 -43.86 44.47 5.48
CA PHE A 304 -42.92 43.84 4.56
C PHE A 304 -41.79 44.80 4.19
N LEU A 305 -42.14 46.00 3.71
CA LEU A 305 -41.15 47.03 3.35
C LEU A 305 -40.31 47.45 4.57
N PHE A 306 -40.92 47.52 5.75
CA PHE A 306 -40.21 47.86 6.97
C PHE A 306 -39.19 46.78 7.36
N ILE A 307 -39.58 45.51 7.32
CA ILE A 307 -38.75 44.39 7.78
C ILE A 307 -37.63 44.08 6.79
N VAL A 308 -37.93 44.05 5.49
CA VAL A 308 -36.98 43.64 4.44
C VAL A 308 -36.15 44.81 3.94
N CYS A 309 -36.78 45.96 3.69
CA CYS A 309 -36.10 47.12 3.12
C CYS A 309 -35.67 48.16 4.17
N GLY A 310 -36.08 47.99 5.43
CA GLY A 310 -35.83 48.99 6.49
C GLY A 310 -36.62 50.29 6.28
N PHE A 311 -37.61 50.32 5.38
CA PHE A 311 -38.30 51.55 4.99
C PHE A 311 -39.37 51.92 6.03
N GLN A 312 -39.24 53.10 6.64
CA GLN A 312 -40.21 53.63 7.59
C GLN A 312 -41.06 54.72 6.92
N LYS A 313 -42.36 54.48 6.77
CA LYS A 313 -43.30 55.49 6.26
C LYS A 313 -43.69 56.49 7.35
N HIS A 314 -43.84 56.03 8.58
CA HIS A 314 -44.10 56.83 9.78
C HIS A 314 -43.14 56.44 10.90
N ASP A 315 -42.71 57.41 11.70
CA ASP A 315 -41.84 57.18 12.86
C ASP A 315 -42.44 56.12 13.79
N LEU A 316 -41.61 55.15 14.18
CA LEU A 316 -42.00 54.07 15.09
C LEU A 316 -42.56 54.58 16.43
N ASN A 317 -42.19 55.80 16.82
CA ASN A 317 -42.67 56.44 18.05
C ASN A 317 -44.13 56.88 17.99
N GLN A 318 -44.70 57.05 16.79
CA GLN A 318 -46.10 57.43 16.59
C GLN A 318 -47.03 56.23 16.36
N THR A 319 -46.48 55.01 16.31
CA THR A 319 -47.25 53.77 16.07
C THR A 319 -47.91 53.24 17.34
N THR A 320 -48.93 52.40 17.18
CA THR A 320 -49.61 51.78 18.32
C THR A 320 -48.67 50.79 19.05
N ARG A 321 -48.81 50.63 20.37
CA ARG A 321 -47.94 49.74 21.16
C ARG A 321 -47.93 48.29 20.64
N ARG A 322 -49.05 47.81 20.07
CA ARG A 322 -49.17 46.45 19.51
C ARG A 322 -48.41 46.30 18.19
N GLU A 323 -48.59 47.24 17.28
CA GLU A 323 -47.84 47.31 16.02
C GLU A 323 -46.35 47.34 16.29
N LYS A 324 -45.90 48.18 17.24
CA LYS A 324 -44.51 48.28 17.64
C LYS A 324 -43.94 46.95 18.16
N LEU A 325 -44.69 46.22 18.98
CA LEU A 325 -44.26 44.91 19.51
C LEU A 325 -44.10 43.88 18.38
N ILE A 326 -45.07 43.79 17.47
CA ILE A 326 -45.07 42.84 16.35
C ILE A 326 -43.92 43.16 15.39
N LEU A 327 -43.79 44.43 14.97
CA LEU A 327 -42.73 44.89 14.09
C LEU A 327 -41.35 44.67 14.74
N LEU A 328 -41.20 44.95 16.03
CA LEU A 328 -39.94 44.69 16.74
C LEU A 328 -39.59 43.20 16.76
N ALA A 329 -40.56 42.33 17.06
CA ALA A 329 -40.34 40.88 17.06
C ALA A 329 -39.92 40.37 15.66
N LEU A 330 -40.58 40.87 14.61
CA LEU A 330 -40.26 40.52 13.23
C LEU A 330 -38.90 41.07 12.76
N VAL A 331 -38.53 42.29 13.16
CA VAL A 331 -37.21 42.86 12.90
C VAL A 331 -36.12 42.03 13.56
N VAL A 332 -36.30 41.65 14.83
CA VAL A 332 -35.35 40.78 15.54
C VAL A 332 -35.24 39.43 14.84
N PHE A 333 -36.37 38.82 14.46
CA PHE A 333 -36.37 37.56 13.71
C PHE A 333 -35.62 37.66 12.37
N MET A 334 -35.95 38.65 11.54
CA MET A 334 -35.32 38.81 10.22
C MET A 334 -33.86 39.24 10.32
N PHE A 335 -33.46 39.97 11.36
CA PHE A 335 -32.06 40.23 11.67
C PHE A 335 -31.29 38.93 11.89
N PHE A 336 -31.81 38.01 12.72
CA PHE A 336 -31.19 36.71 12.93
C PHE A 336 -31.13 35.89 11.63
N MET A 337 -32.21 35.85 10.85
CA MET A 337 -32.22 35.13 9.57
C MET A 337 -31.21 35.72 8.58
N THR A 338 -31.14 37.05 8.45
CA THR A 338 -30.21 37.72 7.54
C THR A 338 -28.76 37.50 7.95
N ASN A 339 -28.46 37.55 9.25
CA ASN A 339 -27.11 37.29 9.76
C ASN A 339 -26.68 35.83 9.59
N ALA A 340 -27.60 34.89 9.85
CA ALA A 340 -27.32 33.47 9.62
C ALA A 340 -27.07 33.21 8.12
N TYR A 341 -27.90 33.78 7.25
CA TYR A 341 -27.74 33.69 5.81
C TYR A 341 -26.42 34.29 5.34
N SER A 342 -26.10 35.53 5.73
CA SER A 342 -24.90 36.23 5.29
C SER A 342 -23.62 35.53 5.74
N THR A 343 -23.58 35.07 7.00
CA THR A 343 -22.44 34.32 7.53
C THR A 343 -22.21 33.05 6.72
N LYS A 344 -23.29 32.30 6.45
CA LYS A 344 -23.18 31.04 5.69
C LYS A 344 -22.84 31.27 4.23
N LEU A 345 -23.39 32.31 3.60
CA LEU A 345 -23.07 32.69 2.23
C LEU A 345 -21.60 33.12 2.10
N ILE A 346 -21.09 33.95 3.02
CA ILE A 346 -19.68 34.35 3.05
C ILE A 346 -18.78 33.13 3.22
N GLU A 347 -19.11 32.21 4.13
CA GLU A 347 -18.38 30.94 4.29
C GLU A 347 -18.33 30.14 2.98
N LEU A 348 -19.45 30.04 2.26
CA LEU A 348 -19.54 29.35 0.96
C LEU A 348 -18.83 30.09 -0.18
N LEU A 349 -18.74 31.42 -0.11
CA LEU A 349 -17.98 32.22 -1.07
C LEU A 349 -16.47 32.09 -0.85
N ILE A 350 -16.03 32.01 0.41
CA ILE A 350 -14.62 31.77 0.76
C ILE A 350 -14.22 30.33 0.43
N ASN A 351 -15.06 29.36 0.82
CA ASN A 351 -14.83 27.93 0.65
C ASN A 351 -15.88 27.34 -0.30
N ARG A 352 -15.76 27.63 -1.61
CA ARG A 352 -16.71 27.14 -2.61
C ARG A 352 -16.72 25.61 -2.64
N PRO A 353 -17.85 24.96 -2.28
CA PRO A 353 -17.94 23.51 -2.34
C PRO A 353 -17.96 23.04 -3.81
N SER A 354 -17.57 21.78 -4.03
CA SER A 354 -17.77 21.12 -5.33
C SER A 354 -19.24 20.81 -5.58
N SER A 355 -19.68 20.85 -6.84
CA SER A 355 -20.96 20.32 -7.29
C SER A 355 -21.10 18.86 -6.82
N HIS A 356 -22.19 18.57 -6.10
CA HIS A 356 -22.61 17.25 -5.59
C HIS A 356 -21.48 16.23 -5.36
N PRO A 357 -20.94 16.11 -4.14
CA PRO A 357 -19.85 15.18 -3.88
C PRO A 357 -20.31 13.74 -4.13
N ILE A 358 -19.75 13.11 -5.16
CA ILE A 358 -19.97 11.70 -5.46
C ILE A 358 -19.18 10.89 -4.43
N ARG A 359 -19.89 10.34 -3.42
CA ARG A 359 -19.28 9.58 -2.32
C ARG A 359 -19.35 8.06 -2.47
N THR A 360 -20.25 7.57 -3.33
CA THR A 360 -20.47 6.12 -3.54
C THR A 360 -20.20 5.71 -4.97
N LEU A 361 -19.82 4.44 -5.17
CA LEU A 361 -19.65 3.89 -6.52
C LEU A 361 -20.95 3.91 -7.33
N GLN A 362 -22.10 3.75 -6.67
CA GLN A 362 -23.40 3.83 -7.34
C GLN A 362 -23.67 5.23 -7.88
N ALA A 363 -23.46 6.27 -7.06
CA ALA A 363 -23.61 7.65 -7.50
C ALA A 363 -22.64 8.00 -8.65
N LEU A 364 -21.45 7.38 -8.68
CA LEU A 364 -20.52 7.54 -9.81
C LEU A 364 -21.11 6.95 -11.09
N VAL A 365 -21.71 5.75 -11.03
CA VAL A 365 -22.37 5.15 -12.20
C VAL A 365 -23.58 5.97 -12.63
N ASP A 366 -24.41 6.40 -11.68
CA ASP A 366 -25.61 7.20 -11.93
C ASP A 366 -25.27 8.57 -12.55
N SER A 367 -24.10 9.13 -12.21
CA SER A 367 -23.60 10.38 -12.79
C SER A 367 -23.17 10.27 -14.27
N GLY A 368 -23.02 9.04 -14.79
CA GLY A 368 -22.55 8.80 -16.16
C GLY A 368 -21.07 9.10 -16.40
N ILE A 369 -20.29 9.42 -15.36
CA ILE A 369 -18.85 9.65 -15.47
C ILE A 369 -18.14 8.32 -15.77
N LYS A 370 -17.41 8.29 -16.89
CA LYS A 370 -16.63 7.12 -17.31
C LYS A 370 -15.28 7.06 -16.58
N ILE A 371 -14.79 5.85 -16.34
CA ILE A 371 -13.56 5.57 -15.61
C ILE A 371 -12.46 5.20 -16.60
N LYS A 372 -11.45 6.06 -16.76
CA LYS A 372 -10.25 5.74 -17.54
C LYS A 372 -9.31 4.86 -16.71
N SER A 373 -8.99 3.68 -17.24
CA SER A 373 -8.06 2.76 -16.59
C SER A 373 -7.29 1.94 -17.61
N ASN A 374 -6.05 1.60 -17.28
CA ASN A 374 -5.27 0.66 -18.06
C ASN A 374 -5.74 -0.76 -17.74
N THR A 375 -6.51 -1.37 -18.65
CA THR A 375 -7.08 -2.70 -18.47
C THR A 375 -6.05 -3.83 -18.42
N GLN A 376 -4.82 -3.60 -18.90
CA GLN A 376 -3.72 -4.57 -18.73
C GLN A 376 -3.30 -4.63 -17.26
N VAL A 377 -3.17 -3.45 -16.63
CA VAL A 377 -2.81 -3.32 -15.21
C VAL A 377 -3.98 -3.65 -14.31
N ASN A 378 -5.21 -3.26 -14.67
CA ASN A 378 -6.41 -3.35 -13.84
C ASN A 378 -7.52 -4.19 -14.50
N SER A 379 -7.19 -5.40 -14.96
CA SER A 379 -8.11 -6.30 -15.67
C SER A 379 -9.33 -6.74 -14.83
N TYR A 380 -9.32 -6.51 -13.52
CA TYR A 380 -10.45 -6.81 -12.65
C TYR A 380 -11.58 -5.77 -12.81
N LEU A 381 -11.27 -4.54 -13.23
CA LEU A 381 -12.27 -3.47 -13.38
C LEU A 381 -13.27 -3.78 -14.48
N SER A 382 -12.80 -4.31 -15.62
CA SER A 382 -13.67 -4.72 -16.72
C SER A 382 -14.59 -5.90 -16.35
N LYS A 383 -14.26 -6.63 -15.29
CA LYS A 383 -15.06 -7.74 -14.75
C LYS A 383 -15.92 -7.32 -13.55
N HIS A 384 -15.79 -6.07 -13.08
CA HIS A 384 -16.49 -5.60 -11.90
C HIS A 384 -17.97 -5.35 -12.24
N HIS A 385 -18.88 -5.98 -11.51
CA HIS A 385 -20.33 -5.93 -11.77
C HIS A 385 -20.92 -4.51 -11.90
N ILE A 386 -20.51 -3.57 -11.02
CA ILE A 386 -20.99 -2.17 -11.07
C ILE A 386 -20.24 -1.32 -12.11
N LEU A 387 -18.93 -1.50 -12.27
CA LEU A 387 -18.07 -0.54 -12.96
C LEU A 387 -17.70 -0.95 -14.38
N GLY A 388 -17.88 -2.23 -14.74
CA GLY A 388 -17.43 -2.77 -16.01
C GLY A 388 -17.94 -1.96 -17.20
N ASN A 389 -19.22 -1.58 -17.20
CA ASN A 389 -19.84 -0.81 -18.27
C ASN A 389 -19.36 0.66 -18.33
N SER A 390 -18.83 1.20 -17.23
CA SER A 390 -18.32 2.57 -17.15
C SER A 390 -16.83 2.68 -17.45
N THR A 391 -16.12 1.57 -17.66
CA THR A 391 -14.67 1.57 -17.90
C THR A 391 -14.30 1.90 -19.34
N VAL A 392 -13.32 2.79 -19.51
CA VAL A 392 -12.71 3.15 -20.80
C VAL A 392 -11.23 2.80 -20.74
N VAL A 393 -10.77 2.05 -21.75
CA VAL A 393 -9.35 1.68 -21.88
C VAL A 393 -8.53 2.94 -22.14
N SER A 394 -7.60 3.26 -21.25
CA SER A 394 -6.65 4.35 -21.44
C SER A 394 -5.25 3.96 -20.96
N ASN A 395 -4.24 4.42 -21.70
CA ASN A 395 -2.82 4.30 -21.34
C ASN A 395 -2.26 5.61 -20.77
N GLU A 396 -3.11 6.62 -20.57
CA GLU A 396 -2.70 7.90 -19.99
C GLU A 396 -2.20 7.70 -18.55
N SER A 397 -1.17 8.45 -18.20
CA SER A 397 -0.66 8.43 -16.84
C SER A 397 -1.60 9.20 -15.91
N VAL A 398 -1.66 8.79 -14.65
CA VAL A 398 -2.37 9.51 -13.57
C VAL A 398 -1.86 10.95 -13.39
N PHE A 399 -0.68 11.27 -13.90
CA PHE A 399 -0.14 12.63 -13.90
C PHE A 399 -0.69 13.52 -15.01
N ASN A 400 -1.46 12.97 -15.95
CA ASN A 400 -2.11 13.71 -17.04
C ASN A 400 -3.60 13.32 -17.14
N MET A 401 -4.40 13.79 -16.19
CA MET A 401 -5.84 13.59 -16.09
C MET A 401 -6.59 14.70 -16.83
N ASP A 402 -7.71 14.36 -17.45
CA ASP A 402 -8.41 15.23 -18.42
C ASP A 402 -9.55 16.07 -17.83
N MET A 403 -9.77 15.97 -16.51
CA MET A 403 -10.82 16.67 -15.76
C MET A 403 -12.25 16.29 -16.15
N VAL A 404 -12.42 15.23 -16.96
CA VAL A 404 -13.72 14.75 -17.45
C VAL A 404 -13.98 13.33 -16.98
N HIS A 405 -12.93 12.50 -16.93
CA HIS A 405 -13.03 11.11 -16.56
C HIS A 405 -12.57 10.88 -15.12
N ALA A 406 -13.13 9.84 -14.52
CA ALA A 406 -12.64 9.30 -13.27
C ALA A 406 -11.41 8.39 -13.50
N HIS A 407 -10.52 8.30 -12.52
CA HIS A 407 -9.28 7.52 -12.65
C HIS A 407 -9.10 6.58 -11.46
N VAL A 408 -8.74 5.31 -11.72
CA VAL A 408 -8.41 4.34 -10.66
C VAL A 408 -6.94 4.45 -10.30
N VAL A 409 -6.68 4.72 -9.03
CA VAL A 409 -5.33 4.99 -8.53
C VAL A 409 -5.13 4.38 -7.16
N VAL A 410 -3.89 4.13 -6.80
CA VAL A 410 -3.52 3.80 -5.43
C VAL A 410 -3.68 5.04 -4.54
N ARG A 411 -4.29 4.92 -3.36
CA ARG A 411 -4.62 6.05 -2.47
C ARG A 411 -3.43 6.96 -2.16
N GLU A 412 -2.26 6.39 -1.89
CA GLU A 412 -1.03 7.15 -1.63
C GLU A 412 -0.57 7.94 -2.87
N THR A 413 -0.81 7.40 -4.07
CA THR A 413 -0.57 8.13 -5.32
C THR A 413 -1.59 9.23 -5.49
N ALA A 414 -2.86 8.96 -5.20
CA ALA A 414 -3.97 9.92 -5.27
C ALA A 414 -3.66 11.18 -4.44
N VAL A 415 -3.33 11.00 -3.17
CA VAL A 415 -2.99 12.09 -2.23
C VAL A 415 -1.81 12.91 -2.77
N GLY A 416 -0.80 12.26 -3.33
CA GLY A 416 0.37 12.95 -3.87
C GLY A 416 0.20 13.51 -5.29
N VAL A 417 -0.94 13.32 -5.95
CA VAL A 417 -1.25 13.87 -7.28
C VAL A 417 -2.33 14.95 -7.20
N LEU A 418 -3.26 14.86 -6.25
CA LEU A 418 -4.32 15.87 -6.05
C LEU A 418 -3.80 17.33 -6.06
N PRO A 419 -2.69 17.68 -5.39
CA PRO A 419 -2.15 19.04 -5.42
C PRO A 419 -1.79 19.56 -6.81
N MET A 420 -1.47 18.67 -7.76
CA MET A 420 -1.17 19.05 -9.15
C MET A 420 -2.41 19.49 -9.92
N TYR A 421 -3.60 19.20 -9.40
CA TYR A 421 -4.90 19.52 -10.01
C TYR A 421 -5.70 20.51 -9.15
N TYR A 422 -5.00 21.34 -8.37
CA TYR A 422 -5.62 22.42 -7.62
C TYR A 422 -5.98 23.58 -8.55
N ASP A 423 -7.26 23.97 -8.57
CA ASP A 423 -7.73 25.12 -9.32
C ASP A 423 -7.59 26.38 -8.46
N HIS A 424 -6.56 27.18 -8.73
CA HIS A 424 -6.32 28.43 -8.01
C HIS A 424 -7.48 29.44 -8.17
N LYS A 425 -8.20 29.43 -9.30
CA LYS A 425 -9.31 30.35 -9.54
C LYS A 425 -10.51 30.03 -8.65
N HIS A 426 -10.79 28.75 -8.45
CA HIS A 426 -11.95 28.30 -7.67
C HIS A 426 -11.59 27.80 -6.26
N ARG A 427 -10.30 27.84 -5.91
CA ARG A 427 -9.75 27.43 -4.61
C ARG A 427 -10.09 26.00 -4.20
N MET A 428 -10.19 25.09 -5.17
CA MET A 428 -10.61 23.72 -4.93
C MET A 428 -9.79 22.74 -5.77
N PHE A 429 -9.69 21.50 -5.30
CA PHE A 429 -9.14 20.42 -6.13
C PHE A 429 -10.15 20.08 -7.24
N ARG A 430 -9.66 19.98 -8.49
CA ARG A 430 -10.48 19.51 -9.62
C ARG A 430 -10.79 18.02 -9.57
N TYR A 431 -10.22 17.32 -8.60
CA TYR A 431 -10.48 15.92 -8.34
C TYR A 431 -10.71 15.70 -6.85
N ASN A 432 -11.63 14.80 -6.54
CA ASN A 432 -11.87 14.32 -5.19
C ASN A 432 -11.61 12.81 -5.13
N ILE A 433 -11.10 12.33 -4.00
CA ILE A 433 -10.97 10.89 -3.74
C ILE A 433 -12.34 10.37 -3.31
N LEU A 434 -12.84 9.35 -4.00
CA LEU A 434 -14.04 8.64 -3.59
C LEU A 434 -13.84 8.00 -2.21
N ASP A 435 -14.80 8.21 -1.30
CA ASP A 435 -14.74 7.66 0.06
C ASP A 435 -14.66 6.13 0.05
N GLN A 436 -15.42 5.50 -0.85
CA GLN A 436 -15.42 4.05 -1.05
C GLN A 436 -14.16 3.57 -1.77
N THR A 437 -13.47 2.59 -1.16
CA THR A 437 -12.33 1.90 -1.77
C THR A 437 -12.81 0.78 -2.69
N LEU A 438 -12.09 0.58 -3.80
CA LEU A 438 -12.37 -0.51 -4.74
C LEU A 438 -11.81 -1.84 -4.25
N ASN A 439 -10.59 -1.79 -3.73
CA ASN A 439 -9.84 -2.95 -3.30
C ASN A 439 -8.82 -2.51 -2.25
N THR A 440 -8.49 -3.41 -1.34
CA THR A 440 -7.39 -3.23 -0.39
C THR A 440 -6.40 -4.34 -0.62
N VAL A 441 -5.19 -3.96 -1.03
CA VAL A 441 -4.09 -4.87 -1.32
C VAL A 441 -3.07 -4.82 -0.19
N VAL A 442 -2.56 -5.98 0.18
CA VAL A 442 -1.42 -6.10 1.10
C VAL A 442 -0.15 -5.99 0.27
N TYR A 443 0.76 -5.11 0.68
CA TYR A 443 2.06 -5.00 0.04
C TYR A 443 2.88 -6.26 0.29
N LYS A 444 3.44 -6.80 -0.79
CA LYS A 444 4.37 -7.92 -0.75
C LYS A 444 5.67 -7.53 -1.43
N PHE A 445 6.80 -7.89 -0.84
CA PHE A 445 8.10 -7.81 -1.49
C PHE A 445 8.46 -9.17 -2.07
N ARG A 446 9.22 -9.17 -3.18
CA ARG A 446 9.69 -10.41 -3.80
C ARG A 446 11.12 -10.67 -3.41
N LEU A 447 11.39 -11.92 -3.06
CA LEU A 447 12.72 -12.45 -2.83
C LEU A 447 12.93 -13.63 -3.76
N LEU A 448 14.19 -13.99 -4.00
CA LEU A 448 14.49 -15.27 -4.61
C LEU A 448 13.84 -16.37 -3.79
N LYS A 449 13.29 -17.36 -4.50
CA LYS A 449 12.68 -18.52 -3.85
C LYS A 449 13.69 -19.17 -2.92
N ARG A 450 13.30 -19.37 -1.65
CA ARG A 450 14.14 -19.98 -0.60
C ARG A 450 15.30 -19.07 -0.20
N SER A 451 15.09 -17.76 -0.23
CA SER A 451 16.08 -16.80 0.25
C SER A 451 16.25 -16.96 1.77
N PRO A 452 17.50 -17.11 2.28
CA PRO A 452 17.75 -17.12 3.72
C PRO A 452 17.48 -15.76 4.37
N LEU A 453 17.34 -14.70 3.56
CA LEU A 453 17.13 -13.34 4.05
C LEU A 453 15.68 -13.06 4.44
N LEU A 454 14.74 -13.96 4.09
CA LEU A 454 13.30 -13.72 4.30
C LEU A 454 12.97 -13.41 5.76
N GLU A 455 13.47 -14.22 6.70
CA GLU A 455 13.20 -14.06 8.14
C GLU A 455 13.79 -12.75 8.67
N ALA A 456 15.00 -12.40 8.24
CA ALA A 456 15.65 -11.13 8.61
C ALA A 456 14.88 -9.92 8.06
N PHE A 457 14.45 -9.97 6.79
CA PHE A 457 13.63 -8.91 6.22
C PHE A 457 12.26 -8.82 6.88
N GLN A 458 11.64 -9.94 7.26
CA GLN A 458 10.36 -9.94 7.95
C GLN A 458 10.46 -9.27 9.32
N LEU A 459 11.48 -9.62 10.10
CA LEU A 459 11.74 -9.02 11.41
C LEU A 459 11.97 -7.51 11.30
N VAL A 460 12.87 -7.08 10.40
CA VAL A 460 13.18 -5.66 10.22
C VAL A 460 11.99 -4.89 9.66
N CYS A 461 11.26 -5.46 8.69
CA CYS A 461 10.07 -4.82 8.12
C CYS A 461 8.99 -4.59 9.17
N ALA A 462 8.70 -5.59 10.02
CA ALA A 462 7.76 -5.45 11.13
C ALA A 462 8.20 -4.35 12.09
N ALA A 463 9.46 -4.37 12.54
CA ALA A 463 10.01 -3.36 13.44
C ALA A 463 9.94 -1.93 12.87
N LEU A 464 10.23 -1.74 11.58
CA LEU A 464 10.13 -0.43 10.93
C LEU A 464 8.69 0.09 10.82
N ILE A 465 7.73 -0.81 10.58
CA ILE A 465 6.30 -0.46 10.51
C ILE A 465 5.77 -0.12 11.90
N GLU A 466 6.07 -0.96 12.89
CA GLU A 466 5.65 -0.77 14.29
C GLU A 466 6.25 0.51 14.89
N ALA A 467 7.47 0.88 14.48
CA ALA A 467 8.10 2.15 14.87
C ALA A 467 7.52 3.39 14.15
N GLY A 468 6.57 3.23 13.22
CA GLY A 468 5.97 4.35 12.47
C GLY A 468 6.92 4.97 11.42
N ILE A 469 8.05 4.33 11.11
CA ILE A 469 9.06 4.88 10.18
C ILE A 469 8.48 5.00 8.77
N LYS A 470 7.59 4.09 8.37
CA LYS A 470 6.86 4.19 7.09
C LYS A 470 6.11 5.51 6.99
N ASP A 471 5.31 5.86 7.99
CA ASP A 471 4.44 7.03 7.95
C ASP A 471 5.28 8.32 8.00
N TYR A 472 6.36 8.32 8.79
CA TYR A 472 7.35 9.39 8.81
C TYR A 472 8.03 9.60 7.43
N LEU A 473 8.51 8.53 6.80
CA LEU A 473 9.15 8.66 5.47
C LEU A 473 8.14 9.10 4.40
N THR A 474 6.88 8.69 4.53
CA THR A 474 5.81 9.11 3.64
C THR A 474 5.51 10.60 3.83
N SER A 475 5.44 11.08 5.08
CA SER A 475 5.24 12.51 5.39
C SER A 475 6.40 13.38 4.91
N LEU A 476 7.64 12.87 4.88
CA LEU A 476 8.78 13.57 4.28
C LEU A 476 8.73 13.64 2.74
N ALA A 477 8.14 12.63 2.09
CA ALA A 477 8.04 12.58 0.64
C ALA A 477 6.96 13.54 0.09
N TYR A 478 5.88 13.77 0.84
CA TYR A 478 4.76 14.61 0.39
C TYR A 478 5.12 16.09 0.13
N PRO A 479 5.86 16.81 1.00
CA PRO A 479 6.22 18.20 0.77
C PRO A 479 6.96 18.44 -0.53
N SER A 480 7.79 17.49 -0.97
CA SER A 480 8.51 17.61 -2.25
C SER A 480 7.56 17.63 -3.44
N LEU A 481 6.48 16.85 -3.37
CA LEU A 481 5.43 16.82 -4.39
C LEU A 481 4.50 18.02 -4.28
N GLN A 482 4.25 18.47 -3.06
CA GLN A 482 3.49 19.67 -2.79
C GLN A 482 4.23 20.88 -3.37
N LYS A 483 5.57 20.98 -3.24
CA LYS A 483 6.36 22.03 -3.88
C LYS A 483 6.29 22.02 -5.41
N LEU A 484 6.02 20.87 -6.02
CA LEU A 484 5.83 20.73 -7.47
C LEU A 484 4.44 21.18 -7.94
N GLY A 485 3.40 20.99 -7.12
CA GLY A 485 2.01 21.40 -7.44
C GLY A 485 1.59 22.74 -6.85
N ILE A 486 2.26 23.18 -5.78
CA ILE A 486 1.97 24.38 -5.02
C ILE A 486 3.22 25.25 -5.05
N MET A 487 3.42 25.97 -6.15
CA MET A 487 3.93 27.32 -5.98
C MET A 487 2.84 28.05 -5.20
N HIS A 488 3.10 28.37 -3.93
CA HIS A 488 2.29 29.27 -3.13
C HIS A 488 2.25 30.63 -3.85
N THR A 489 1.34 30.77 -4.80
CA THR A 489 0.74 32.07 -5.04
C THR A 489 -0.11 32.30 -3.80
N GLU A 490 0.25 33.26 -2.96
CA GLU A 490 -0.71 33.92 -2.08
C GLU A 490 -1.87 34.35 -2.97
N VAL A 491 -2.91 33.52 -3.04
CA VAL A 491 -4.10 33.88 -3.80
C VAL A 491 -4.83 34.86 -2.90
N ASP A 492 -4.70 36.14 -3.21
CA ASP A 492 -5.43 37.22 -2.54
C ASP A 492 -6.89 36.78 -2.32
N GLU A 493 -7.34 36.87 -1.07
CA GLU A 493 -8.72 36.58 -0.62
C GLU A 493 -9.74 37.60 -1.10
N MET A 494 -9.59 38.07 -2.34
CA MET A 494 -10.49 39.02 -2.95
C MET A 494 -11.59 38.28 -3.70
N LEU A 495 -12.83 38.47 -3.25
CA LEU A 495 -14.02 38.09 -4.00
C LEU A 495 -13.98 38.76 -5.38
N HIS A 496 -14.23 37.98 -6.44
CA HIS A 496 -14.32 38.54 -7.76
C HIS A 496 -15.71 39.13 -7.99
N PHE A 497 -15.80 40.18 -8.81
CA PHE A 497 -17.07 40.79 -9.18
C PHE A 497 -18.06 39.78 -9.81
N ALA A 498 -17.53 38.75 -10.48
CA ALA A 498 -18.31 37.66 -11.05
C ALA A 498 -19.10 36.87 -9.98
N ASP A 499 -18.63 36.80 -8.74
CA ASP A 499 -19.33 36.09 -7.66
C ASP A 499 -20.59 36.83 -7.20
N LEU A 500 -20.68 38.14 -7.46
CA LEU A 500 -21.85 38.98 -7.16
C LEU A 500 -22.88 39.00 -8.30
N THR A 501 -22.66 38.28 -9.39
CA THR A 501 -23.54 38.34 -10.57
C THR A 501 -25.02 38.02 -10.24
N PRO A 502 -25.36 37.01 -9.42
CA PRO A 502 -26.77 36.73 -9.08
C PRO A 502 -27.44 37.88 -8.33
N ALA A 503 -26.72 38.60 -7.48
CA ALA A 503 -27.25 39.77 -6.78
C ALA A 503 -27.60 40.89 -7.77
N TRP A 504 -26.72 41.15 -8.76
CA TRP A 504 -27.00 42.10 -9.83
C TRP A 504 -28.17 41.68 -10.71
N MET A 505 -28.29 40.39 -11.04
CA MET A 505 -29.44 39.86 -11.79
C MET A 505 -30.74 40.06 -11.00
N GLY A 506 -30.72 39.79 -9.69
CA GLY A 506 -31.87 40.03 -8.81
C GLY A 506 -32.28 41.50 -8.76
N LEU A 507 -31.30 42.40 -8.61
CA LEU A 507 -31.54 43.85 -8.61
C LEU A 507 -32.11 44.34 -9.96
N LEU A 508 -31.52 43.92 -11.07
CA LEU A 508 -32.00 44.28 -12.41
C LEU A 508 -33.42 43.75 -12.65
N GLY A 509 -33.69 42.50 -12.27
CA GLY A 509 -35.02 41.90 -12.37
C GLY A 509 -36.05 42.68 -11.55
N GLY A 510 -35.72 43.05 -10.31
CA GLY A 510 -36.57 43.87 -9.45
C GLY A 510 -36.88 45.25 -10.05
N LEU A 511 -35.88 45.93 -10.61
CA LEU A 511 -36.07 47.23 -11.26
C LEU A 511 -36.96 47.14 -12.50
N ILE A 512 -36.83 46.09 -13.30
CA ILE A 512 -37.68 45.85 -14.47
C ILE A 512 -39.14 45.64 -14.03
N ILE A 513 -39.37 44.79 -13.03
CA ILE A 513 -40.72 44.51 -12.50
C ILE A 513 -41.35 45.80 -11.94
N ALA A 514 -40.62 46.57 -11.16
CA ALA A 514 -41.09 47.84 -10.62
C ALA A 514 -41.41 48.86 -11.72
N GLY A 515 -40.56 48.95 -12.76
CA GLY A 515 -40.79 49.83 -13.91
C GLY A 515 -42.05 49.46 -14.69
N VAL A 516 -42.32 48.16 -14.87
CA VAL A 516 -43.55 47.67 -15.51
C VAL A 516 -44.78 48.01 -14.66
N ALA A 517 -44.74 47.77 -13.35
CA ALA A 517 -45.84 48.09 -12.45
C ALA A 517 -46.17 49.60 -12.47
N PHE A 518 -45.15 50.45 -12.37
CA PHE A 518 -45.30 51.90 -12.47
C PHE A 518 -45.89 52.35 -13.82
N GLY A 519 -45.44 51.73 -14.92
CA GLY A 519 -46.00 51.99 -16.25
C GLY A 519 -47.48 51.64 -16.36
N LEU A 520 -47.90 50.51 -15.78
CA LEU A 520 -49.29 50.08 -15.73
C LEU A 520 -50.15 51.01 -14.86
N GLU A 521 -49.65 51.42 -13.70
CA GLU A 521 -50.33 52.39 -12.84
C GLU A 521 -50.55 53.74 -13.54
N LEU A 522 -49.54 54.24 -14.25
CA LEU A 522 -49.66 55.47 -15.04
C LEU A 522 -50.69 55.33 -16.17
N ALA A 523 -50.72 54.17 -16.84
CA ALA A 523 -51.69 53.90 -17.90
C ALA A 523 -53.12 53.86 -17.34
N LEU A 524 -53.34 53.16 -16.23
CA LEU A 524 -54.63 53.08 -15.54
C LEU A 524 -55.06 54.46 -15.02
N PHE A 525 -54.16 55.23 -14.43
CA PHE A 525 -54.45 56.59 -13.95
C PHE A 525 -54.91 57.52 -15.08
N LYS A 526 -54.30 57.42 -16.26
CA LYS A 526 -54.74 58.17 -17.45
C LYS A 526 -56.12 57.74 -17.95
N ILE A 527 -56.45 56.46 -17.84
CA ILE A 527 -57.77 55.93 -18.25
C ILE A 527 -58.86 56.40 -17.29
N VAL A 528 -58.63 56.31 -15.97
CA VAL A 528 -59.62 56.69 -14.95
C VAL A 528 -59.93 58.20 -14.94
N LYS A 529 -58.98 59.04 -15.38
CA LYS A 529 -59.15 60.50 -15.40
C LYS A 529 -59.86 61.02 -16.66
N LYS A 530 -59.99 60.21 -17.70
CA LYS A 530 -60.83 60.50 -18.87
C LYS A 530 -62.25 60.02 -18.61
#